data_AF-A0A062V5V4-F1
#
_entry.id   AF-A0A062V5V4-F1
#
_cell.length_a   1.000
_cell.length_b   1.000
_cell.length_c   1.000
_cell.angle_alpha   90.00
_cell.angle_beta   90.00
_cell.angle_gamma   90.00
#
_symmetry.space_group_name_H-M   'P 1'
#
loop_
_entity.id
_entity.type
_entity.pdbx_description
1 polymer ?
#
loop_
_entity_poly.entity_id
_entity_poly.type
_entity_poly.pdbx_seq_one_letter_code
_entity_poly.pdbx_strand_id
1 'polypeptide(L)'
;GKPGVVHRTIQTYLRLRRGDPQAEIEVSSLGGFDAVVAMRAEFEANGFSIEEMMGILDADQETISEISLRLLEELVRHEELAKKGQTQLVRREQAISLKFVDWIIALALEALSWTDSMIMNRDLIVLINARLVGTEPVYHQQIKAREARDRATWIGAQILAQGGKPSIREVAKILAVSPSTVSRWFEPGEFNAECTKLSVLFNADGSFNNPFGSGSITKTDPCD
;
A
#
# COMPACT_ATOMS: atom_id res chain seq x y z
N GLY A 1 -7.64 17.74 -30.76
CA GLY A 1 -6.29 17.49 -30.20
C GLY A 1 -5.46 16.73 -31.21
N LYS A 2 -4.13 16.81 -31.11
CA LYS A 2 -3.27 15.85 -31.84
C LYS A 2 -3.65 14.43 -31.36
N PRO A 3 -3.76 13.43 -32.24
CA PRO A 3 -4.06 12.08 -31.80
C PRO A 3 -2.94 11.60 -30.86
N GLY A 4 -3.32 11.18 -29.65
CA GLY A 4 -2.39 10.61 -28.68
C GLY A 4 -1.64 9.43 -29.28
N VAL A 5 -0.35 9.31 -28.99
CA VAL A 5 0.44 8.17 -29.46
C VAL A 5 0.12 6.98 -28.56
N VAL A 6 -0.61 6.00 -29.09
CA VAL A 6 -0.99 4.78 -28.38
C VAL A 6 0.25 3.96 -28.02
N HIS A 7 0.51 3.79 -26.73
CA HIS A 7 1.54 2.88 -26.26
C HIS A 7 0.98 1.44 -26.20
N ARG A 8 1.55 0.51 -26.97
CA ARG A 8 1.12 -0.91 -26.96
C ARG A 8 2.06 -1.83 -26.19
N THR A 9 3.23 -1.33 -25.81
CA THR A 9 4.22 -2.07 -25.04
C THR A 9 4.93 -1.13 -24.07
N ILE A 10 5.46 -1.68 -22.98
CA ILE A 10 6.28 -0.95 -22.01
C ILE A 10 7.49 -0.31 -22.70
N GLN A 11 8.11 -1.01 -23.66
CA GLN A 11 9.24 -0.48 -24.44
C GLN A 11 8.85 0.75 -25.26
N THR A 12 7.66 0.73 -25.88
CA THR A 12 7.14 1.87 -26.65
C THR A 12 6.85 3.06 -25.73
N TYR A 13 6.21 2.81 -24.59
CA TYR A 13 5.95 3.85 -23.59
C TYR A 13 7.25 4.51 -23.11
N LEU A 14 8.25 3.70 -22.74
CA LEU A 14 9.56 4.19 -22.28
C LEU A 14 10.24 5.05 -23.35
N ARG A 15 10.19 4.62 -24.62
CA ARG A 15 10.76 5.39 -25.73
C ARG A 15 10.07 6.74 -25.89
N LEU A 16 8.73 6.76 -25.87
CA LEU A 16 7.95 7.99 -26.04
C LEU A 16 8.18 8.96 -24.88
N ARG A 17 7.99 8.51 -23.63
CA ARG A 17 8.12 9.35 -22.43
C ARG A 17 9.55 9.87 -22.23
N ARG A 18 10.59 9.10 -22.59
CA ARG A 18 11.98 9.58 -22.52
C ARG A 18 12.34 10.54 -23.65
N GLY A 19 11.75 10.37 -24.84
CA GLY A 19 11.94 11.26 -25.97
C GLY A 19 11.24 12.61 -25.79
N ASP A 20 10.09 12.61 -25.13
CA ASP A 20 9.36 13.81 -24.73
C ASP A 20 8.68 13.59 -23.35
N PRO A 21 9.30 14.09 -22.25
CA PRO A 21 8.76 13.96 -20.91
C PRO A 21 7.39 14.61 -20.72
N GLN A 22 7.00 15.58 -21.55
CA GLN A 22 5.74 16.31 -21.46
C GLN A 22 4.70 15.81 -22.46
N ALA A 23 5.01 14.80 -23.28
CA ALA A 23 4.05 14.25 -24.21
C ALA A 23 2.81 13.72 -23.48
N GLU A 24 1.63 14.09 -23.99
CA GLU A 24 0.38 13.42 -23.64
C GLU A 24 0.41 12.03 -24.30
N ILE A 25 0.47 10.99 -23.47
CA ILE A 25 0.52 9.60 -23.92
C ILE A 25 -0.76 8.96 -23.42
N GLU A 26 -1.64 8.62 -24.36
CA GLU A 26 -2.87 7.93 -24.06
C GLU A 26 -2.57 6.52 -23.53
N VAL A 27 -3.13 6.22 -22.37
CA VAL A 27 -3.08 4.90 -21.76
C VAL A 27 -4.41 4.21 -22.00
N SER A 28 -4.54 3.56 -23.16
CA SER A 28 -5.71 2.73 -23.50
C SER A 28 -5.24 1.41 -24.11
N SER A 29 -5.26 0.34 -23.31
CA SER A 29 -4.87 -1.01 -23.70
C SER A 29 -6.02 -2.00 -23.67
N LEU A 30 -7.08 -1.70 -22.90
CA LEU A 30 -8.25 -2.57 -22.78
C LEU A 30 -9.36 -2.24 -23.79
N GLY A 31 -9.25 -1.10 -24.47
CA GLY A 31 -10.28 -0.57 -25.37
C GLY A 31 -11.30 0.29 -24.63
N GLY A 32 -12.19 0.93 -25.39
CA GLY A 32 -13.26 1.77 -24.85
C GLY A 32 -14.60 1.03 -24.78
N PHE A 33 -15.68 1.75 -25.11
CA PHE A 33 -17.05 1.25 -25.12
C PHE A 33 -17.22 -0.13 -25.79
N ASP A 34 -16.63 -0.33 -26.97
CA ASP A 34 -16.77 -1.58 -27.71
C ASP A 34 -16.23 -2.80 -26.94
N ALA A 35 -15.16 -2.62 -26.18
CA ALA A 35 -14.59 -3.69 -25.36
C ALA A 35 -15.50 -4.04 -24.17
N VAL A 36 -16.08 -3.02 -23.53
CA VAL A 36 -17.09 -3.20 -22.47
C VAL A 36 -18.32 -3.92 -23.02
N VAL A 37 -18.83 -3.51 -24.18
CA VAL A 37 -20.00 -4.18 -24.79
C VAL A 37 -19.68 -5.64 -25.14
N ALA A 38 -18.50 -5.93 -25.67
CA ALA A 38 -18.07 -7.29 -25.99
C ALA A 38 -17.97 -8.20 -24.76
N MET A 39 -17.67 -7.63 -23.59
CA MET A 39 -17.52 -8.33 -22.31
C MET A 39 -18.82 -8.45 -21.51
N ARG A 40 -19.95 -7.93 -22.00
CA ARG A 40 -21.26 -7.92 -21.30
C ARG A 40 -21.62 -9.24 -20.64
N ALA A 41 -21.50 -10.35 -21.37
CA ALA A 41 -21.88 -11.67 -20.85
C ALA A 41 -21.01 -12.09 -19.66
N GLU A 42 -19.72 -11.73 -19.66
CA GLU A 42 -18.81 -12.00 -18.55
C GLU A 42 -19.16 -11.13 -17.33
N PHE A 43 -19.50 -9.86 -17.55
CA PHE A 43 -19.94 -8.97 -16.47
C PHE A 43 -21.19 -9.51 -15.79
N GLU A 44 -22.21 -9.85 -16.58
CA GLU A 44 -23.48 -10.38 -16.08
C GLU A 44 -23.27 -11.71 -15.32
N ALA A 45 -22.40 -12.59 -15.83
CA ALA A 45 -22.04 -13.85 -15.17
C ALA A 45 -21.36 -13.64 -13.80
N ASN A 46 -20.63 -12.53 -13.62
CA ASN A 46 -20.00 -12.16 -12.36
C ASN A 46 -20.85 -11.17 -11.52
N GLY A 47 -22.10 -10.91 -11.93
CA GLY A 47 -23.05 -10.08 -11.19
C GLY A 47 -22.87 -8.58 -11.36
N PHE A 48 -22.19 -8.11 -12.41
CA PHE A 48 -22.08 -6.69 -12.73
C PHE A 48 -22.95 -6.30 -13.92
N SER A 49 -23.54 -5.12 -13.85
CA SER A 49 -24.30 -4.55 -14.95
C SER A 49 -23.40 -3.85 -15.96
N ILE A 50 -23.89 -3.63 -17.17
CA ILE A 50 -23.14 -2.83 -18.14
C ILE A 50 -23.10 -1.35 -17.70
N GLU A 51 -24.14 -0.86 -17.04
CA GLU A 51 -24.23 0.50 -16.51
C GLU A 51 -23.13 0.77 -15.49
N GLU A 52 -22.82 -0.20 -14.63
CA GLU A 52 -21.69 -0.15 -13.70
C GLU A 52 -20.35 -0.05 -14.45
N MET A 53 -20.18 -0.80 -15.54
CA MET A 53 -18.96 -0.74 -16.34
C MET A 53 -18.83 0.58 -17.10
N MET A 54 -19.96 1.16 -17.52
CA MET A 54 -20.00 2.49 -18.12
C MET A 54 -19.63 3.57 -17.08
N GLY A 55 -20.11 3.46 -15.85
CA GLY A 55 -19.70 4.37 -14.78
C GLY A 55 -18.20 4.30 -14.49
N ILE A 56 -17.58 3.11 -14.54
CA ILE A 56 -16.11 2.99 -14.48
C ILE A 56 -15.47 3.73 -15.66
N LEU A 57 -15.92 3.50 -16.90
CA LEU A 57 -15.37 4.14 -18.09
C LEU A 57 -15.42 5.67 -17.98
N ASP A 58 -16.51 6.21 -17.45
CA ASP A 58 -16.70 7.65 -17.24
C ASP A 58 -15.94 8.20 -16.01
N ALA A 59 -15.12 7.36 -15.36
CA ALA A 59 -14.37 7.68 -14.15
C ALA A 59 -15.26 8.16 -12.98
N ASP A 60 -16.51 7.67 -12.93
CA ASP A 60 -17.46 7.98 -11.87
C ASP A 60 -16.96 7.44 -10.53
N GLN A 61 -16.72 8.35 -9.59
CA GLN A 61 -16.04 8.00 -8.34
C GLN A 61 -16.90 7.13 -7.42
N GLU A 62 -18.23 7.29 -7.45
CA GLU A 62 -19.17 6.50 -6.66
C GLU A 62 -19.22 5.06 -7.16
N THR A 63 -19.36 4.89 -8.48
CA THR A 63 -19.33 3.59 -9.15
C THR A 63 -18.01 2.87 -8.92
N ILE A 64 -16.87 3.56 -9.05
CA ILE A 64 -15.55 3.00 -8.75
C ILE A 64 -15.45 2.55 -7.30
N SER A 65 -15.96 3.35 -6.35
CA SER A 65 -15.99 2.99 -4.92
C SER A 65 -16.77 1.70 -4.69
N GLU A 66 -18.02 1.67 -5.16
CA GLU A 66 -18.95 0.55 -4.94
C GLU A 66 -18.40 -0.75 -5.52
N ILE A 67 -17.91 -0.70 -6.76
CA ILE A 67 -17.32 -1.88 -7.41
C ILE A 67 -16.04 -2.30 -6.70
N SER A 68 -15.20 -1.36 -6.25
CA SER A 68 -13.98 -1.68 -5.52
C SER A 68 -14.26 -2.43 -4.22
N LEU A 69 -15.28 -1.98 -3.47
CA LEU A 69 -15.72 -2.63 -2.23
C LEU A 69 -16.24 -4.04 -2.50
N ARG A 70 -17.10 -4.22 -3.51
CA ARG A 70 -17.60 -5.55 -3.92
C ARG A 70 -16.46 -6.49 -4.30
N LEU A 71 -15.46 -6.01 -5.04
CA LEU A 71 -14.31 -6.82 -5.41
C LEU A 71 -13.42 -7.15 -4.20
N LEU A 72 -13.28 -6.24 -3.23
CA LEU A 72 -12.57 -6.51 -1.97
C LEU A 72 -13.24 -7.63 -1.16
N GLU A 73 -14.57 -7.64 -1.09
CA GLU A 73 -15.31 -8.75 -0.45
C GLU A 73 -15.02 -10.09 -1.12
N GLU A 74 -14.93 -10.11 -2.45
CA GLU A 74 -14.57 -11.33 -3.20
C GLU A 74 -13.13 -11.77 -2.90
N LEU A 75 -12.19 -10.84 -2.75
CA LEU A 75 -10.81 -11.18 -2.34
C LEU A 75 -10.78 -11.81 -0.95
N VAL A 76 -11.59 -11.33 -0.01
CA VAL A 76 -11.73 -11.95 1.32
C VAL A 76 -12.27 -13.37 1.18
N ARG A 77 -13.30 -13.60 0.36
CA ARG A 77 -13.85 -14.94 0.10
C ARG A 77 -12.80 -15.87 -0.51
N HIS A 78 -12.00 -15.39 -1.45
CA HIS A 78 -10.86 -16.16 -2.01
C HIS A 78 -9.87 -16.58 -0.94
N GLU A 79 -9.50 -15.68 -0.04
CA GLU A 79 -8.56 -15.97 1.04
C GLU A 79 -9.13 -17.02 2.01
N GLU A 80 -10.41 -16.92 2.35
CA GLU A 80 -11.09 -17.89 3.21
C GLU A 80 -11.17 -19.29 2.57
N LEU A 81 -11.50 -19.36 1.28
CA LEU A 81 -11.53 -20.63 0.54
C LEU A 81 -10.12 -21.26 0.45
N ALA A 82 -9.10 -20.43 0.23
CA ALA A 82 -7.71 -20.89 0.23
C ALA A 82 -7.28 -21.45 1.60
N LYS A 83 -7.61 -20.75 2.70
CA LYS A 83 -7.31 -21.21 4.08
C LYS A 83 -7.98 -22.53 4.43
N LYS A 84 -9.18 -22.81 3.89
CA LYS A 84 -9.91 -24.08 4.09
C LYS A 84 -9.38 -25.24 3.24
N GLY A 85 -8.30 -25.05 2.46
CA GLY A 85 -7.78 -26.04 1.52
C GLY A 85 -8.73 -26.29 0.34
N GLN A 86 -9.72 -25.42 0.14
CA GLN A 86 -10.77 -25.53 -0.85
C GLN A 86 -10.43 -24.76 -2.14
N THR A 87 -9.14 -24.68 -2.49
CA THR A 87 -8.70 -24.01 -3.73
C THR A 87 -9.27 -24.65 -5.00
N GLN A 88 -9.70 -25.92 -4.94
CA GLN A 88 -10.41 -26.63 -6.03
C GLN A 88 -11.86 -26.13 -6.22
N LEU A 89 -12.49 -25.49 -5.23
CA LEU A 89 -13.84 -24.91 -5.35
C LEU A 89 -13.85 -23.56 -6.09
N VAL A 90 -12.72 -22.84 -6.11
CA VAL A 90 -12.53 -21.65 -6.96
C VAL A 90 -12.66 -21.98 -8.45
N ARG A 91 -12.40 -23.24 -8.85
CA ARG A 91 -12.61 -23.72 -10.22
C ARG A 91 -14.06 -24.07 -10.56
N ARG A 92 -14.97 -24.14 -9.59
CA ARG A 92 -16.39 -24.54 -9.79
C ARG A 92 -17.34 -23.34 -9.78
N GLU A 93 -16.96 -22.23 -10.41
CA GLU A 93 -17.87 -21.11 -10.74
C GLU A 93 -18.50 -20.39 -9.53
N GLN A 94 -17.90 -20.46 -8.34
CA GLN A 94 -18.47 -19.84 -7.12
C GLN A 94 -17.81 -18.52 -6.68
N ALA A 95 -16.74 -18.08 -7.34
CA ALA A 95 -16.05 -16.84 -6.99
C ALA A 95 -15.49 -16.15 -8.25
N ILE A 96 -15.53 -14.82 -8.24
CA ILE A 96 -15.00 -13.98 -9.33
C ILE A 96 -13.53 -14.32 -9.57
N SER A 97 -13.09 -14.51 -10.82
CA SER A 97 -11.68 -14.80 -11.06
C SER A 97 -10.78 -13.61 -10.70
N LEU A 98 -9.60 -13.86 -10.11
CA LEU A 98 -8.64 -12.77 -9.83
C LEU A 98 -8.20 -12.01 -11.10
N LYS A 99 -8.30 -12.65 -12.27
CA LYS A 99 -8.03 -12.02 -13.57
C LYS A 99 -9.11 -11.01 -13.98
N PHE A 100 -10.36 -11.30 -13.65
CA PHE A 100 -11.45 -10.35 -13.82
C PHE A 100 -11.24 -9.13 -12.91
N VAL A 101 -10.85 -9.35 -11.64
CA VAL A 101 -10.48 -8.25 -10.72
C VAL A 101 -9.34 -7.40 -11.30
N ASP A 102 -8.27 -8.03 -11.77
CA ASP A 102 -7.13 -7.32 -12.39
C ASP A 102 -7.58 -6.48 -13.61
N TRP A 103 -8.52 -7.00 -14.40
CA TRP A 103 -9.06 -6.30 -15.57
C TRP A 103 -9.89 -5.07 -15.18
N ILE A 104 -10.76 -5.18 -14.17
CA ILE A 104 -11.56 -4.05 -13.67
C ILE A 104 -10.66 -2.95 -13.08
N ILE A 105 -9.62 -3.32 -12.33
CA ILE A 105 -8.62 -2.35 -11.83
C ILE A 105 -7.98 -1.61 -13.00
N ALA A 106 -7.54 -2.33 -14.03
CA ALA A 106 -6.92 -1.71 -15.19
C ALA A 106 -7.91 -0.83 -15.96
N LEU A 107 -9.18 -1.24 -16.10
CA LEU A 107 -10.23 -0.43 -16.72
C LEU A 107 -10.42 0.90 -15.98
N ALA A 108 -10.51 0.86 -14.65
CA ALA A 108 -10.65 2.07 -13.84
C ALA A 108 -9.41 2.98 -13.95
N LEU A 109 -8.20 2.43 -13.98
CA LEU A 109 -6.98 3.22 -14.13
C LEU A 109 -6.86 3.87 -15.52
N GLU A 110 -7.23 3.14 -16.58
CA GLU A 110 -7.31 3.71 -17.93
C GLU A 110 -8.38 4.81 -17.97
N ALA A 111 -9.54 4.58 -17.33
CA ALA A 111 -10.63 5.56 -17.21
C ALA A 111 -10.19 6.90 -16.63
N LEU A 112 -9.49 6.87 -15.50
CA LEU A 112 -8.92 8.07 -14.88
C LEU A 112 -7.97 8.81 -15.83
N SER A 113 -7.21 8.08 -16.66
CA SER A 113 -6.28 8.67 -17.62
C SER A 113 -6.95 9.34 -18.81
N TRP A 114 -7.96 8.72 -19.45
CA TRP A 114 -8.56 9.28 -20.67
C TRP A 114 -9.63 10.35 -20.39
N THR A 115 -10.20 10.34 -19.19
CA THR A 115 -11.12 11.39 -18.71
C THR A 115 -10.40 12.59 -18.09
N ASP A 116 -9.08 12.55 -17.96
CA ASP A 116 -8.24 13.51 -17.21
C ASP A 116 -8.65 13.67 -15.72
N SER A 117 -9.43 12.71 -15.21
CA SER A 117 -9.81 12.62 -13.80
C SER A 117 -8.72 11.87 -13.04
N MET A 118 -7.56 12.50 -12.85
CA MET A 118 -6.41 11.89 -12.16
C MET A 118 -6.60 11.76 -10.63
N ILE A 119 -7.82 11.96 -10.13
CA ILE A 119 -8.19 11.76 -8.72
C ILE A 119 -8.46 10.28 -8.49
N MET A 120 -7.53 9.62 -7.79
CA MET A 120 -7.66 8.19 -7.50
C MET A 120 -8.58 7.95 -6.28
N ASN A 121 -9.62 7.15 -6.48
CA ASN A 121 -10.53 6.72 -5.41
C ASN A 121 -9.78 5.90 -4.34
N ARG A 122 -10.12 6.11 -3.05
CA ARG A 122 -9.45 5.43 -1.91
C ARG A 122 -9.72 3.94 -1.86
N ASP A 123 -10.93 3.50 -2.17
CA ASP A 123 -11.30 2.09 -2.19
C ASP A 123 -10.59 1.36 -3.34
N LEU A 124 -10.40 2.04 -4.48
CA LEU A 124 -9.56 1.53 -5.57
C LEU A 124 -8.09 1.37 -5.15
N ILE A 125 -7.53 2.31 -4.37
CA ILE A 125 -6.18 2.17 -3.80
C ILE A 125 -6.09 0.92 -2.91
N VAL A 126 -7.09 0.71 -2.05
CA VAL A 126 -7.14 -0.46 -1.16
C VAL A 126 -7.22 -1.74 -1.98
N LEU A 127 -8.05 -1.78 -3.02
CA LEU A 127 -8.18 -2.92 -3.93
C LEU A 127 -6.85 -3.23 -4.65
N ILE A 128 -6.17 -2.22 -5.19
CA ILE A 128 -4.85 -2.35 -5.83
C ILE A 128 -3.84 -2.92 -4.84
N ASN A 129 -3.77 -2.37 -3.62
CA ASN A 129 -2.85 -2.86 -2.59
C ASN A 129 -3.16 -4.30 -2.18
N ALA A 130 -4.43 -4.65 -2.02
CA ALA A 130 -4.85 -6.01 -1.71
C ALA A 130 -4.43 -7.01 -2.82
N ARG A 131 -4.52 -6.61 -4.09
CA ARG A 131 -4.12 -7.46 -5.23
C ARG A 131 -2.61 -7.59 -5.42
N LEU A 132 -1.87 -6.49 -5.29
CA LEU A 132 -0.43 -6.45 -5.59
C LEU A 132 0.44 -6.80 -4.40
N VAL A 133 0.05 -6.36 -3.21
CA VAL A 133 0.88 -6.41 -2.01
C VAL A 133 0.37 -7.47 -1.02
N GLY A 134 -0.95 -7.64 -0.93
CA GLY A 134 -1.60 -8.53 0.03
C GLY A 134 -1.59 -7.97 1.46
N THR A 135 -2.03 -8.80 2.41
CA THR A 135 -2.21 -8.42 3.82
C THR A 135 -0.92 -8.42 4.64
N GLU A 136 0.09 -9.19 4.22
CA GLU A 136 1.42 -9.24 4.86
C GLU A 136 2.54 -9.02 3.83
N PRO A 137 2.84 -7.77 3.47
CA PRO A 137 3.92 -7.47 2.55
C PRO A 137 5.27 -7.90 3.13
N VAL A 138 6.08 -8.64 2.36
CA VAL A 138 7.43 -9.07 2.77
C VAL A 138 8.30 -7.87 3.21
N TYR A 139 8.27 -6.78 2.44
CA TYR A 139 9.01 -5.56 2.80
C TYR A 139 8.46 -4.89 4.06
N HIS A 140 7.17 -5.03 4.36
CA HIS A 140 6.58 -4.48 5.57
C HIS A 140 7.05 -5.22 6.82
N GLN A 141 7.28 -6.53 6.74
CA GLN A 141 7.91 -7.28 7.83
C GLN A 141 9.35 -6.82 8.10
N GLN A 142 10.12 -6.56 7.05
CA GLN A 142 11.48 -6.00 7.17
C GLN A 142 11.47 -4.59 7.78
N ILE A 143 10.55 -3.73 7.35
CA ILE A 143 10.36 -2.40 7.90
C ILE A 143 9.99 -2.48 9.39
N LYS A 144 9.01 -3.32 9.76
CA LYS A 144 8.62 -3.52 11.16
C LYS A 144 9.78 -4.00 12.03
N ALA A 145 10.58 -4.95 11.54
CA ALA A 145 11.75 -5.43 12.27
C ALA A 145 12.77 -4.31 12.49
N ARG A 146 13.03 -3.50 11.46
CA ARG A 146 13.92 -2.34 11.55
C ARG A 146 13.37 -1.27 12.49
N GLU A 147 12.11 -0.90 12.38
CA GLU A 147 11.47 0.08 13.27
C GLU A 147 11.47 -0.38 14.72
N ALA A 148 11.23 -1.67 14.98
CA ALA A 148 11.25 -2.21 16.33
C ALA A 148 12.67 -2.15 16.94
N ARG A 149 13.69 -2.48 16.13
CA ARG A 149 15.10 -2.32 16.47
C ARG A 149 15.44 -0.85 16.75
N ASP A 150 15.06 0.06 15.87
CA ASP A 150 15.32 1.50 16.01
C ASP A 150 14.65 2.03 17.29
N ARG A 151 13.37 1.71 17.53
CA ARG A 151 12.67 2.07 18.78
C ARG A 151 13.38 1.55 20.02
N ALA A 152 13.87 0.31 20.00
CA ALA A 152 14.62 -0.26 21.12
C ALA A 152 15.90 0.54 21.41
N THR A 153 16.64 0.95 20.37
CA THR A 153 17.82 1.80 20.51
C THR A 153 17.47 3.19 21.02
N TRP A 154 16.38 3.81 20.53
CA TRP A 154 15.93 5.12 21.00
C TRP A 154 15.59 5.11 22.49
N ILE A 155 14.85 4.09 22.96
CA ILE A 155 14.54 3.93 24.38
C ILE A 155 15.83 3.73 25.19
N GLY A 156 16.75 2.87 24.73
CA GLY A 156 18.02 2.65 25.42
C GLY A 156 18.89 3.91 25.49
N ALA A 157 18.90 4.72 24.43
CA ALA A 157 19.58 6.00 24.38
C ALA A 157 18.97 7.03 25.36
N GLN A 158 17.64 7.07 25.48
CA GLN A 158 16.95 7.91 26.47
C GLN A 158 17.31 7.52 27.91
N ILE A 159 17.27 6.22 28.22
CA ILE A 159 17.65 5.70 29.54
C ILE A 159 19.10 6.11 29.86
N LEU A 160 19.99 5.98 28.88
CA LEU A 160 21.40 6.36 29.04
C LEU A 160 21.58 7.87 29.27
N ALA A 161 20.84 8.71 28.53
CA ALA A 161 20.89 10.16 28.69
C ALA A 161 20.38 10.62 30.06
N GLN A 162 19.40 9.91 30.62
CA GLN A 162 18.91 10.11 32.00
C GLN A 162 19.87 9.61 33.09
N GLY A 163 21.07 9.12 32.72
CA GLY A 163 22.06 8.58 33.65
C GLY A 163 21.79 7.12 34.07
N GLY A 164 20.81 6.46 33.45
CA GLY A 164 20.54 5.04 33.63
C GLY A 164 21.51 4.14 32.84
N LYS A 165 21.40 2.83 33.05
CA LYS A 165 22.17 1.84 32.30
C LYS A 165 21.20 1.02 31.43
N PRO A 166 21.10 1.27 30.12
CA PRO A 166 20.15 0.56 29.28
C PRO A 166 20.46 -0.93 29.28
N SER A 167 19.42 -1.74 29.37
CA SER A 167 19.53 -3.19 29.26
C SER A 167 18.45 -3.73 28.34
N ILE A 168 18.77 -4.83 27.64
CA ILE A 168 17.81 -5.53 26.77
C ILE A 168 16.52 -5.90 27.53
N ARG A 169 16.62 -6.30 28.81
CA ARG A 169 15.46 -6.66 29.63
C ARG A 169 14.56 -5.47 29.93
N GLU A 170 15.15 -4.32 30.21
CA GLU A 170 14.41 -3.10 30.51
C GLU A 170 13.70 -2.54 29.28
N VAL A 171 14.40 -2.48 28.15
CA VAL A 171 13.81 -2.06 26.87
C VAL A 171 12.71 -3.04 26.42
N ALA A 172 12.92 -4.35 26.57
CA ALA A 172 11.90 -5.35 26.25
C ALA A 172 10.62 -5.17 27.08
N LYS A 173 10.75 -4.82 28.37
CA LYS A 173 9.61 -4.51 29.24
C LYS A 173 8.82 -3.30 28.73
N ILE A 174 9.52 -2.23 28.30
CA ILE A 174 8.89 -1.01 27.78
C ILE A 174 8.18 -1.29 26.44
N LEU A 175 8.79 -2.12 25.59
CA LEU A 175 8.23 -2.52 24.29
C LEU A 175 7.17 -3.63 24.39
N ALA A 176 6.87 -4.14 25.58
CA ALA A 176 5.95 -5.27 25.81
C ALA A 176 6.30 -6.52 24.97
N VAL A 177 7.59 -6.81 24.80
CA VAL A 177 8.09 -8.01 24.10
C VAL A 177 9.02 -8.81 25.01
N SER A 178 9.37 -10.03 24.62
CA SER A 178 10.35 -10.83 25.37
C SER A 178 11.77 -10.27 25.20
N PRO A 179 12.65 -10.42 26.22
CA PRO A 179 14.06 -10.04 26.07
C PRO A 179 14.77 -10.78 24.93
N SER A 180 14.40 -12.04 24.66
CA SER A 180 14.99 -12.81 23.57
C SER A 180 14.63 -12.27 22.18
N THR A 181 13.44 -11.68 22.02
CA THR A 181 13.05 -10.99 20.79
C THR A 181 13.94 -9.78 20.54
N VAL A 182 14.15 -8.95 21.56
CA VAL A 182 15.02 -7.76 21.43
C VAL A 182 16.49 -8.16 21.22
N SER A 183 16.99 -9.17 21.94
CA SER A 183 18.35 -9.69 21.74
C SER A 183 18.62 -10.13 20.29
N ARG A 184 17.63 -10.66 19.57
CA ARG A 184 17.80 -11.09 18.18
C ARG A 184 17.95 -9.95 17.18
N TRP A 185 17.60 -8.72 17.56
CA TRP A 185 17.73 -7.56 16.67
C TRP A 185 19.15 -6.99 16.61
N PHE A 186 20.01 -7.38 17.56
CA PHE A 186 21.33 -6.82 17.76
C PHE A 186 22.39 -7.91 17.83
N GLU A 187 23.51 -7.69 17.17
CA GLU A 187 24.72 -8.47 17.38
C GLU A 187 25.31 -8.23 18.79
N PRO A 188 26.16 -9.14 19.31
CA PRO A 188 26.78 -8.97 20.62
C PRO A 188 27.50 -7.61 20.75
N GLY A 189 27.08 -6.80 21.73
CA GLY A 189 27.65 -5.47 22.00
C GLY A 189 27.08 -4.33 21.16
N GLU A 190 26.40 -4.63 20.05
CA GLU A 190 25.84 -3.63 19.12
C GLU A 190 24.81 -2.73 19.80
N PHE A 191 23.91 -3.31 20.59
CA PHE A 191 22.86 -2.56 21.30
C PHE A 191 23.43 -1.40 22.14
N ASN A 192 24.47 -1.65 22.94
CA ASN A 192 25.06 -0.63 23.80
C ASN A 192 25.81 0.44 23.00
N ALA A 193 26.48 0.03 21.92
CA ALA A 193 27.20 0.95 21.04
C ALA A 193 26.22 1.93 20.36
N GLU A 194 25.10 1.42 19.83
CA GLU A 194 24.08 2.24 19.19
C GLU A 194 23.35 3.14 20.19
N CYS A 195 23.04 2.67 21.40
CA CYS A 195 22.46 3.52 22.45
C CYS A 195 23.39 4.67 22.84
N THR A 196 24.70 4.41 22.95
CA THR A 196 25.71 5.44 23.28
C THR A 196 25.83 6.47 22.16
N LYS A 197 25.77 6.01 20.91
CA LYS A 197 25.81 6.90 19.75
C LYS A 197 24.59 7.82 19.69
N LEU A 198 23.40 7.29 19.98
CA LEU A 198 22.15 8.06 19.92
C LEU A 198 21.88 8.88 21.18
N SER A 199 22.48 8.58 22.34
CA SER A 199 22.18 9.29 23.60
C SER A 199 22.51 10.78 23.54
N VAL A 200 23.43 11.19 22.66
CA VAL A 200 23.77 12.61 22.42
C VAL A 200 22.60 13.42 21.86
N LEU A 201 21.59 12.76 21.30
CA LEU A 201 20.37 13.37 20.77
C LEU A 201 19.30 13.57 21.85
N PHE A 202 19.57 13.24 23.11
CA PHE A 202 18.61 13.38 24.20
C PHE A 202 19.19 14.25 25.31
N ASN A 203 18.32 15.01 25.94
CA ASN A 203 18.65 15.78 27.14
C ASN A 203 18.70 14.86 28.37
N ALA A 204 19.19 15.40 29.49
CA ALA A 204 19.27 14.67 30.76
C ALA A 204 17.91 14.25 31.34
N ASP A 205 16.82 14.85 30.88
CA ASP A 205 15.45 14.45 31.22
C ASP A 205 14.87 13.38 30.26
N GLY A 206 15.63 12.97 29.24
CA GLY A 206 15.23 12.02 28.20
C GLY A 206 14.43 12.63 27.05
N SER A 207 14.19 13.95 27.05
CA SER A 207 13.57 14.64 25.92
C SER A 207 14.49 14.67 24.71
N PHE A 208 13.93 14.58 23.51
CA PHE A 208 14.71 14.64 22.27
C PHE A 208 15.25 16.06 22.05
N ASN A 209 16.57 16.18 21.98
CA ASN A 209 17.27 17.40 21.64
C ASN A 209 17.32 17.52 20.11
N ASN A 210 16.36 18.24 19.52
CA ASN A 210 16.28 18.41 18.07
C ASN A 210 17.45 19.29 17.55
N PRO A 211 18.43 18.72 16.83
CA PRO A 211 19.57 19.49 16.33
C PRO A 211 19.21 20.42 15.16
N PHE A 212 17.97 20.35 14.64
CA PHE A 212 17.48 21.15 13.52
C PHE A 212 16.64 22.37 13.93
N GLY A 213 16.57 22.68 15.23
CA GLY A 213 15.84 23.85 15.76
C GLY A 213 14.34 23.59 15.92
N SER A 214 13.74 24.23 16.92
CA SER A 214 12.31 24.14 17.24
C SER A 214 11.46 24.88 16.21
N GLY A 215 11.28 24.29 15.03
CA GLY A 215 10.11 24.56 14.21
C GLY A 215 8.87 24.04 14.94
N SER A 216 8.07 24.94 15.48
CA SER A 216 6.83 24.63 16.20
C SER A 216 5.87 23.83 15.30
N ILE A 217 5.79 22.52 15.51
CA ILE A 217 4.55 21.78 15.22
C ILE A 217 3.66 22.01 16.45
N THR A 218 3.11 23.22 16.56
CA THR A 218 2.07 23.51 17.54
C THR A 218 0.74 23.02 17.01
N LYS A 219 0.16 22.08 17.76
CA LYS A 219 -1.27 21.78 17.88
C LYS A 219 -1.97 21.30 16.62
N THR A 220 -2.12 19.98 16.53
CA THR A 220 -3.34 19.40 15.98
C THR A 220 -4.52 19.86 16.84
N ASP A 221 -5.37 20.73 16.30
CA ASP A 221 -6.71 20.94 16.83
C ASP A 221 -7.47 19.60 16.81
N PRO A 222 -8.25 19.28 17.85
CA PRO A 222 -9.15 18.14 17.80
C PRO A 222 -10.22 18.44 16.75
N CYS A 223 -10.40 17.54 15.79
CA CYS A 223 -11.53 17.61 14.87
C CYS A 223 -12.83 17.42 15.67
N ASP A 224 -13.70 18.42 15.59
CA ASP A 224 -15.16 18.26 15.75
C ASP A 224 -15.73 17.42 14.58
#